data_AF-A0A1H9RVE6-F1
#
_entry.id   AF-A0A1H9RVE6-F1
#
_cell.length_a   1.000
_cell.length_b   1.000
_cell.length_c   1.000
_cell.angle_alpha   90.00
_cell.angle_beta   90.00
_cell.angle_gamma   90.00
#
_symmetry.space_group_name_H-M   'P 1'
#
loop_
_entity.id
_entity.type
_entity.pdbx_description
1 polymer ?
#
loop_
_entity_poly.entity_id
_entity_poly.type
_entity_poly.pdbx_seq_one_letter_code
_entity_poly.pdbx_strand_id
1 'polypeptide(L)' 'MQYSGAGFVTRFKAESDFLSRYPVRQAGGRMILELRVPAADLEDFTRTTSERAR' A
#
# COMPACT_ATOMS: atom_id res chain seq x y z
N MET A 1 -13.20 22.56 11.60
CA MET A 1 -13.90 21.27 11.48
C MET A 1 -12.91 20.18 11.86
N GLN A 2 -13.14 19.46 12.97
CA GLN A 2 -12.31 18.30 13.34
C GLN A 2 -12.87 17.08 12.63
N TYR A 3 -12.06 16.42 11.80
CA TYR A 3 -12.38 15.12 11.23
C TYR A 3 -11.84 14.05 12.17
N SER A 4 -12.71 13.33 12.87
CA SER A 4 -12.33 12.15 13.66
C SER A 4 -12.10 10.97 12.71
N GLY A 5 -10.99 10.99 11.98
CA GLY A 5 -10.58 9.89 11.11
C GLY A 5 -10.00 8.75 11.93
N ALA A 6 -10.52 7.54 11.76
CA ALA A 6 -9.89 6.31 12.23
C ALA A 6 -9.29 5.56 11.04
N GLY A 7 -8.10 4.99 11.22
CA GLY A 7 -7.42 4.16 10.23
C GLY A 7 -7.09 2.79 10.82
N PHE A 8 -7.20 1.74 10.00
CA PHE A 8 -6.86 0.37 10.37
C PHE A 8 -5.66 -0.09 9.56
N VAL A 9 -4.77 -0.86 10.21
CA VAL A 9 -3.57 -1.41 9.55
C VAL A 9 -3.80 -2.89 9.28
N THR A 10 -3.76 -3.26 8.00
CA THR A 10 -3.90 -4.65 7.54
C THR A 10 -2.62 -5.12 6.87
N ARG A 11 -2.29 -6.40 7.05
CA ARG A 11 -1.17 -7.06 6.38
C ARG A 11 -1.70 -8.02 5.31
N PHE A 12 -1.18 -7.90 4.11
CA PHE A 12 -1.40 -8.82 2.99
C PHE A 12 -0.07 -9.21 2.35
N LYS A 13 -0.07 -10.30 1.58
CA LYS A 13 1.01 -10.62 0.63
C LYS A 13 0.75 -9.87 -0.67
N ALA A 14 1.80 -9.45 -1.34
CA ALA A 14 1.76 -8.89 -2.68
C ALA A 14 2.89 -9.52 -3.51
N GLU A 15 2.70 -9.60 -4.82
CA GLU A 15 3.72 -10.11 -5.73
C GLU A 15 4.86 -9.11 -5.91
N SER A 16 6.10 -9.54 -5.63
CA SER A 16 7.29 -8.67 -5.71
C SER A 16 7.52 -8.10 -7.11
N ASP A 17 7.26 -8.89 -8.16
CA ASP A 17 7.45 -8.48 -9.55
C ASP A 17 6.51 -7.32 -9.92
N PHE A 18 5.27 -7.34 -9.44
CA PHE A 18 4.34 -6.22 -9.59
C PHE A 18 4.84 -4.98 -8.84
N LEU A 19 5.30 -5.14 -7.59
CA LEU A 19 5.77 -4.03 -6.76
C LEU A 19 7.04 -3.37 -7.29
N SER A 20 7.93 -4.13 -7.94
CA SER A 20 9.20 -3.63 -8.47
C SER A 20 9.08 -2.47 -9.46
N ARG A 21 7.88 -2.28 -10.02
CA ARG A 21 7.55 -1.21 -10.99
C ARG A 21 7.44 0.16 -10.33
N TYR A 22 7.22 0.22 -9.01
CA TYR A 22 6.96 1.45 -8.29
C TYR A 22 8.14 1.83 -7.39
N PRO A 23 8.62 3.09 -7.46
CA PRO A 23 9.73 3.52 -6.62
C PRO A 23 9.31 3.58 -5.14
N VAL A 24 10.20 3.10 -4.28
CA VAL A 24 10.11 3.31 -2.82
C VAL A 24 10.50 4.74 -2.49
N ARG A 25 9.71 5.41 -1.63
CA ARG A 25 9.87 6.84 -1.32
C ARG A 25 9.63 7.09 0.16
N GLN A 26 10.29 8.08 0.72
CA GLN A 26 9.89 8.63 2.02
C GLN A 26 8.74 9.61 1.79
N ALA A 27 7.54 9.26 2.24
CA ALA A 27 6.34 10.04 2.04
C ALA A 27 5.66 10.31 3.38
N GLY A 28 5.37 11.57 3.70
CA GLY A 28 4.63 11.98 4.90
C GLY A 28 5.35 11.79 6.25
N GLY A 29 5.97 10.64 6.50
CA GLY A 29 6.68 10.29 7.72
C GLY A 29 8.19 10.18 7.54
N ARG A 30 8.94 10.30 8.65
CA ARG A 30 10.41 10.24 8.65
C ARG A 30 10.98 8.85 8.91
N MET A 31 10.15 7.91 9.39
CA MET A 31 10.61 6.58 9.82
C MET A 31 10.29 5.46 8.83
N ILE A 32 9.25 5.60 8.01
CA ILE A 32 8.75 4.52 7.15
C ILE A 32 8.97 4.91 5.70
N LEU A 33 9.46 3.96 4.92
CA LEU A 33 9.49 4.05 3.47
C LEU A 33 8.19 3.50 2.90
N GLU A 34 7.63 4.22 1.95
CA GLU A 34 6.34 3.94 1.35
C GLU A 34 6.51 3.62 -0.14
N LEU A 35 5.74 2.64 -0.60
CA LEU A 35 5.51 2.39 -2.02
C LEU A 35 4.15 2.95 -2.39
N ARG A 36 4.06 3.72 -3.49
CA ARG A 36 2.83 4.34 -3.95
C ARG A 36 2.40 3.76 -5.29
N VAL A 37 1.22 3.16 -5.30
CA VAL A 37 0.56 2.68 -6.52
C VAL A 37 -0.34 3.80 -7.06
N PRO A 38 -0.23 4.18 -8.34
CA PRO A 38 -1.15 5.12 -8.99
C PRO A 38 -2.59 4.63 -8.92
N ALA A 39 -3.55 5.55 -8.86
CA ALA A 39 -4.97 5.21 -8.78
C ALA A 39 -5.45 4.34 -9.96
N ALA A 40 -4.89 4.56 -11.15
CA ALA A 40 -5.20 3.77 -12.35
C ALA A 40 -4.80 2.28 -12.24
N ASP A 41 -3.80 1.97 -11.40
CA ASP A 41 -3.25 0.62 -11.26
C ASP A 41 -3.83 -0.11 -10.03
N LEU A 42 -4.82 0.47 -9.34
CA LEU A 42 -5.38 -0.10 -8.10
C LEU A 42 -6.09 -1.45 -8.30
N GLU A 43 -6.75 -1.63 -9.44
CA GLU A 43 -7.42 -2.89 -9.77
C GLU A 43 -6.39 -4.02 -9.94
N ASP A 44 -5.33 -3.76 -10.70
CA ASP A 44 -4.24 -4.71 -10.89
C ASP A 44 -3.50 -4.99 -9.58
N PHE A 45 -3.24 -3.96 -8.77
CA PHE A 45 -2.64 -4.12 -7.45
C PHE A 45 -3.47 -5.06 -6.58
N THR A 46 -4.79 -4.80 -6.47
CA THR A 46 -5.70 -5.61 -5.67
C THR A 46 -5.65 -7.09 -6.10
N ARG A 47 -5.60 -7.36 -7.41
CA ARG A 47 -5.48 -8.72 -7.96
C ARG A 47 -4.18 -9.44 -7.57
N THR A 48 -3.08 -8.71 -7.41
CA THR A 48 -1.79 -9.28 -6.95
C THR A 48 -1.68 -9.45 -5.44
N THR A 49 -2.63 -8.89 -4.68
CA THR A 49 -2.64 -8.99 -3.22
C THR A 49 -3.46 -10.18 -2.73
N SER A 50 -2.99 -10.85 -1.70
CA SER A 50 -3.74 -11.88 -0.98
C SER A 50 -3.65 -11.68 0.52
N GLU A 51 -4.78 -11.82 1.21
CA GLU A 51 -4.78 -11.78 2.67
C GLU A 51 -4.07 -13.02 3.23
N ARG A 52 -3.23 -12.84 4.26
CA ARG A 52 -2.96 -13.96 5.17
C ARG A 52 -4.09 -13.97 6.19
N ALA A 53 -5.05 -14.89 6.03
CA ALA A 53 -5.78 -15.37 7.19
C ALA A 53 -4.71 -15.87 8.20
N ARG A 54 -4.74 -15.31 9.42
CA ARG A 54 -3.95 -15.86 10.52
C ARG A 54 -4.34 -17.32 10.73
#